data_AF-A0A964BNT4-F1
#
_entry.id   AF-A0A964BNT4-F1
#
_cell.length_a   1.000
_cell.length_b   1.000
_cell.length_c   1.000
_cell.angle_alpha   90.00
_cell.angle_beta   90.00
_cell.angle_gamma   90.00
#
_symmetry.space_group_name_H-M   'P 1'
#
loop_
_entity.id
_entity.type
_entity.pdbx_description
1 polymer ?
#
loop_
_entity_poly.entity_id
_entity_poly.type
_entity_poly.pdbx_seq_one_letter_code
_entity_poly.pdbx_strand_id
1 'polypeptide(L)'
;MSSLYRLTSQSYSDLRRILSIKTKPLGEILQEADLISPFQLETALSNQIQYPDLRIGEILAKSGSIKPETADFFVRDWSKVLMEQEKNAIGYYFERAGILNQEQIEVILEEQRSTGVRFGTVAVFQGFIKSTTLDFFLANLFPQEIDKSPFINMYR
;
A
#
# COMPACT_ATOMS: atom_id res chain seq x y z
N MET A 1 -1.06 -12.53 -42.51
CA MET A 1 -0.50 -12.90 -41.20
C MET A 1 0.21 -11.70 -40.63
N SER A 2 -0.35 -11.07 -39.59
CA SER A 2 0.33 -10.19 -38.62
C SER A 2 -0.72 -9.69 -37.63
N SER A 3 -1.07 -10.53 -36.65
CA SER A 3 -1.80 -10.07 -35.47
C SER A 3 -0.76 -9.61 -34.46
N LEU A 4 -0.26 -8.38 -34.65
CA LEU A 4 0.58 -7.73 -33.65
C LEU A 4 -0.28 -7.45 -32.42
N TYR A 5 0.17 -7.97 -31.28
CA TYR A 5 -0.33 -7.78 -29.92
C TYR A 5 -0.97 -6.40 -29.69
N ARG A 6 -2.29 -6.29 -29.84
CA ARG A 6 -3.04 -5.14 -29.30
C ARG A 6 -3.19 -5.36 -27.80
N LEU A 7 -2.41 -4.62 -27.02
CA LEU A 7 -2.64 -4.49 -25.59
C LEU A 7 -4.08 -3.96 -25.38
N THR A 8 -4.80 -4.55 -24.43
CA THR A 8 -6.14 -4.09 -24.08
C THR A 8 -6.06 -2.70 -23.44
N SER A 9 -7.14 -1.92 -23.48
CA SER A 9 -7.20 -0.63 -22.79
C SER A 9 -6.84 -0.75 -21.31
N GLN A 10 -7.25 -1.86 -20.68
CA GLN A 10 -6.90 -2.20 -19.30
C GLN A 10 -5.40 -2.47 -19.13
N SER A 11 -4.79 -3.25 -20.03
CA SER A 11 -3.35 -3.52 -19.98
C SER A 11 -2.52 -2.25 -20.18
N TYR A 12 -2.97 -1.32 -21.02
CA TYR A 12 -2.33 -0.01 -21.15
C TYR A 12 -2.46 0.86 -19.90
N SER A 13 -3.62 0.90 -19.25
CA SER A 13 -3.79 1.65 -18.00
C SER A 13 -2.92 1.07 -16.88
N ASP A 14 -2.84 -0.25 -16.80
CA ASP A 14 -2.03 -0.95 -15.79
C ASP A 14 -0.54 -0.67 -16.02
N LEU A 15 -0.06 -0.77 -17.27
CA LEU A 15 1.32 -0.43 -17.63
C LEU A 15 1.68 1.03 -17.35
N ARG A 16 0.80 1.97 -17.69
CA ARG A 16 1.01 3.41 -17.39
C ARG A 16 1.10 3.66 -15.90
N ARG A 17 0.24 3.02 -15.11
CA ARG A 17 0.26 3.10 -13.64
C ARG A 17 1.56 2.53 -13.08
N ILE A 18 1.99 1.36 -13.55
CA ILE A 18 3.24 0.72 -13.11
C ILE A 18 4.45 1.59 -13.44
N LEU A 19 4.53 2.12 -14.67
CA LEU A 19 5.62 3.01 -15.08
C LEU A 19 5.65 4.29 -14.24
N SER A 20 4.48 4.89 -13.97
CA SER A 20 4.36 6.06 -13.11
C SER A 20 4.86 5.79 -11.69
N ILE A 21 4.52 4.64 -11.12
CA ILE A 21 4.94 4.27 -9.76
C ILE A 21 6.44 3.95 -9.71
N LYS A 22 7.00 3.28 -10.72
CA LYS A 22 8.43 2.92 -10.75
C LYS A 22 9.35 4.14 -10.73
N THR A 23 8.89 5.27 -11.28
CA THR A 23 9.65 6.53 -11.29
C THR A 23 9.28 7.48 -10.15
N LYS A 24 8.24 7.15 -9.37
CA LYS A 24 7.75 8.03 -8.31
C LYS A 24 8.71 8.00 -7.11
N PRO A 25 9.08 9.17 -6.55
CA PRO A 25 9.88 9.21 -5.33
C PRO A 25 9.20 8.48 -4.17
N LEU A 26 10.00 7.82 -3.33
CA LEU A 26 9.49 7.10 -2.15
C LEU A 26 8.58 7.98 -1.28
N GLY A 27 8.99 9.23 -1.02
CA GLY A 27 8.23 10.16 -0.20
C GLY A 27 6.82 10.45 -0.73
N GLU A 28 6.66 10.57 -2.05
CA GLU A 28 5.35 10.78 -2.67
C GLU A 28 4.47 9.53 -2.54
N ILE A 29 5.04 8.33 -2.75
CA ILE A 29 4.30 7.07 -2.58
C ILE A 29 3.79 6.94 -1.14
N LEU A 30 4.66 7.21 -0.15
CA LEU A 30 4.30 7.13 1.27
C LEU A 30 3.25 8.17 1.67
N GLN A 31 3.31 9.37 1.08
CA GLN A 31 2.32 10.43 1.31
C GLN A 31 0.95 10.07 0.69
N GLU A 32 0.94 9.53 -0.53
CA GLU A 32 -0.30 9.05 -1.18
C GLU A 32 -0.94 7.88 -0.43
N ALA A 33 -0.13 7.03 0.20
CA ALA A 33 -0.58 5.96 1.09
C ALA A 33 -0.99 6.47 2.49
N ASP A 34 -0.87 7.77 2.76
CA ASP A 34 -1.11 8.41 4.06
C ASP A 34 -0.32 7.78 5.23
N LEU A 35 0.85 7.23 4.90
CA LEU A 35 1.81 6.66 5.84
C LEU A 35 2.73 7.74 6.42
N ILE A 36 2.90 8.86 5.71
CA ILE A 36 3.56 10.06 6.20
C ILE A 36 2.74 11.30 5.86
N SER A 37 2.82 12.33 6.69
CA SER A 37 2.25 13.64 6.41
C SER A 37 3.16 14.48 5.50
N PRO A 38 2.64 15.53 4.84
CA PRO A 38 3.47 16.49 4.13
C PRO A 38 4.58 17.09 5.00
N PHE A 39 4.25 17.45 6.24
CA PHE A 39 5.22 17.98 7.19
C PHE A 39 6.35 17.00 7.52
N GLN A 40 6.04 15.71 7.70
CA GLN A 40 7.06 14.67 7.93
C GLN A 40 7.99 14.52 6.72
N LEU A 41 7.44 14.58 5.50
CA LEU A 41 8.23 14.53 4.27
C LEU A 41 9.13 15.76 4.13
N GLU A 42 8.60 16.96 4.34
CA GLU A 42 9.37 18.22 4.28
C GLU A 42 10.51 18.25 5.31
N THR A 43 10.23 17.76 6.53
CA THR A 43 11.25 17.65 7.58
C THR A 43 12.33 16.65 7.19
N ALA A 44 11.96 15.50 6.63
CA ALA A 44 12.92 14.50 6.17
C ALA A 44 13.79 15.01 5.01
N LEU A 45 13.20 15.73 4.05
CA LEU A 45 13.93 16.37 2.94
C LEU A 45 14.90 17.43 3.46
N SER A 46 14.49 18.24 4.43
CA SER A 46 15.35 19.24 5.07
C SER A 46 16.52 18.61 5.81
N ASN A 47 16.29 17.48 6.48
CA ASN A 47 17.35 16.70 7.14
C ASN A 47 18.31 16.07 6.12
N GLN A 48 17.83 15.63 4.96
CA GLN A 48 18.68 15.03 3.92
C GLN A 48 19.72 16.02 3.38
N ILE A 49 19.41 17.32 3.35
CA ILE A 49 20.38 18.36 2.96
C ILE A 49 21.57 18.38 3.95
N GLN A 50 21.31 18.16 5.24
CA GLN A 50 22.35 18.16 6.28
C GLN A 50 23.11 16.82 6.34
N TYR A 51 22.46 15.73 5.95
CA TYR A 51 23.00 14.37 5.98
C TYR A 51 22.84 13.71 4.61
N PRO A 52 23.63 14.11 3.60
CA PRO A 52 23.46 13.69 2.20
C PRO A 52 23.66 12.18 1.99
N ASP A 53 24.34 11.50 2.90
CA ASP A 53 24.55 10.06 2.87
C ASP A 53 23.29 9.26 3.25
N LEU A 54 22.32 9.89 3.92
CA LEU A 54 21.09 9.23 4.34
C LEU A 54 20.00 9.34 3.26
N ARG A 55 19.35 8.21 2.97
CA ARG A 55 18.18 8.16 2.10
C ARG A 55 16.94 8.61 2.85
N ILE A 56 15.96 9.17 2.15
CA ILE A 56 14.69 9.63 2.74
C ILE A 56 14.01 8.54 3.58
N GLY A 57 13.99 7.29 3.12
CA GLY A 57 13.43 6.18 3.89
C GLY A 57 14.15 5.94 5.23
N GLU A 58 15.49 6.08 5.25
CA GLU A 58 16.29 5.92 6.47
C GLU A 58 16.06 7.10 7.43
N ILE A 59 15.91 8.31 6.91
CA ILE A 59 15.62 9.50 7.71
C ILE A 59 14.23 9.38 8.36
N LEU A 60 13.20 9.01 7.57
CA LEU A 60 11.83 8.81 8.06
C LEU A 60 11.75 7.67 9.08
N ALA A 61 12.54 6.61 8.92
CA ALA A 61 12.61 5.53 9.90
C ALA A 61 13.31 5.97 11.19
N LYS A 62 14.44 6.69 11.08
CA LYS A 62 15.18 7.20 12.24
C LYS A 62 14.39 8.23 13.05
N SER A 63 13.50 9.01 12.41
CA SER A 63 12.59 9.93 13.11
C SER A 63 11.37 9.25 13.72
N GLY A 64 11.18 7.94 13.51
CA GLY A 64 10.01 7.19 13.96
C GLY A 64 8.73 7.51 13.18
N SER A 65 8.83 8.17 12.02
CA SER A 65 7.66 8.48 11.18
C SER A 65 7.10 7.23 10.49
N ILE A 66 7.98 6.29 10.14
CA ILE A 66 7.64 4.96 9.63
C ILE A 66 8.55 3.92 10.26
N LYS A 67 8.25 2.64 10.08
CA LYS A 67 9.20 1.56 10.41
C LYS A 67 10.19 1.36 9.24
N PRO A 68 11.41 0.85 9.50
CA PRO A 68 12.36 0.51 8.45
C PRO A 68 11.77 -0.42 7.38
N GLU A 69 10.98 -1.41 7.80
CA GLU A 69 10.31 -2.39 6.93
C GLU A 69 9.35 -1.70 5.94
N THR A 70 8.72 -0.60 6.34
CA THR A 70 7.85 0.19 5.46
C THR A 70 8.65 0.78 4.31
N ALA A 71 9.79 1.43 4.60
CA ALA A 71 10.65 1.96 3.55
C ALA A 71 11.17 0.85 2.63
N ASP A 72 11.64 -0.26 3.21
CA ASP A 72 12.19 -1.39 2.47
C ASP A 72 11.15 -2.02 1.53
N PHE A 73 9.92 -2.22 2.01
CA PHE A 73 8.84 -2.74 1.18
C PHE A 73 8.56 -1.85 -0.03
N PHE A 74 8.40 -0.55 0.18
CA PHE A 74 8.08 0.38 -0.91
C PHE A 74 9.21 0.57 -1.92
N VAL A 75 10.48 0.47 -1.47
CA VAL A 75 11.64 0.57 -2.37
C VAL A 75 11.91 -0.73 -3.12
N ARG A 76 11.78 -1.89 -2.47
CA ARG A 76 12.31 -3.17 -3.00
C ARG A 76 11.24 -4.07 -3.60
N ASP A 77 10.02 -4.02 -3.05
CA ASP A 77 8.98 -5.01 -3.32
C ASP A 77 7.77 -4.41 -4.03
N TRP A 78 7.39 -3.17 -3.72
CA TRP A 78 6.14 -2.56 -4.21
C TRP A 78 5.95 -2.67 -5.72
N SER A 79 6.95 -2.27 -6.53
CA SER A 79 6.83 -2.40 -7.99
C SER A 79 6.68 -3.84 -8.46
N LYS A 80 7.31 -4.81 -7.79
CA LYS A 80 7.18 -6.25 -8.14
C LYS A 80 5.80 -6.75 -7.79
N VAL A 81 5.34 -6.45 -6.58
CA VAL A 81 4.01 -6.80 -6.11
C VAL A 81 2.94 -6.27 -7.04
N LEU A 82 3.08 -5.06 -7.61
CA LEU A 82 2.13 -4.53 -8.59
C LEU A 82 2.06 -5.34 -9.89
N MET A 83 3.17 -5.95 -10.31
CA MET A 83 3.28 -6.73 -11.55
C MET A 83 2.90 -8.22 -11.39
N GLU A 84 2.79 -8.72 -10.16
CA GLU A 84 2.39 -10.11 -9.91
C GLU A 84 0.97 -10.39 -10.44
N GLN A 85 0.78 -11.48 -11.18
CA GLN A 85 -0.55 -11.85 -11.68
C GLN A 85 -1.46 -12.38 -10.58
N GLU A 86 -0.88 -13.19 -9.68
CA GLU A 86 -1.57 -13.74 -8.52
C GLU A 86 -1.16 -12.95 -7.29
N LYS A 87 -2.14 -12.25 -6.68
CA LYS A 87 -1.91 -11.47 -5.46
C LYS A 87 -2.21 -12.32 -4.24
N ASN A 88 -1.39 -12.18 -3.20
CA ASN A 88 -1.75 -12.60 -1.84
C ASN A 88 -2.93 -11.77 -1.29
N ALA A 89 -3.51 -12.18 -0.16
CA ALA A 89 -4.52 -11.39 0.52
C ALA A 89 -3.97 -10.03 1.00
N ILE A 90 -4.81 -9.00 1.12
CA ILE A 90 -4.37 -7.65 1.45
C ILE A 90 -3.60 -7.56 2.79
N GLY A 91 -3.98 -8.38 3.79
CA GLY A 91 -3.30 -8.45 5.08
C GLY A 91 -1.82 -8.83 4.98
N TYR A 92 -1.45 -9.68 4.03
CA TYR A 92 -0.05 -10.06 3.76
C TYR A 92 0.81 -8.85 3.38
N TYR A 93 0.27 -7.93 2.59
CA TYR A 93 1.03 -6.75 2.17
C TYR A 93 1.13 -5.71 3.28
N PHE A 94 0.09 -5.57 4.11
CA PHE A 94 0.18 -4.72 5.31
C PHE A 94 1.21 -5.23 6.30
N GLU A 95 1.30 -6.55 6.49
CA GLU A 95 2.34 -7.17 7.32
C GLU A 95 3.74 -6.90 6.77
N ARG A 96 3.95 -7.18 5.48
CA ARG A 96 5.27 -6.97 4.83
C ARG A 96 5.71 -5.51 4.83
N ALA A 97 4.77 -4.58 4.75
CA ALA A 97 5.04 -3.15 4.86
C ALA A 97 5.23 -2.68 6.31
N GLY A 98 5.13 -3.57 7.30
CA GLY A 98 5.21 -3.23 8.72
C GLY A 98 4.04 -2.39 9.25
N ILE A 99 2.98 -2.23 8.46
CA ILE A 99 1.79 -1.43 8.78
C ILE A 99 0.96 -2.15 9.83
N LEU A 100 0.79 -3.46 9.68
CA LEU A 100 0.16 -4.33 10.67
C LEU A 100 1.18 -5.35 11.19
N ASN A 101 1.02 -5.77 12.44
CA ASN A 101 1.72 -6.93 12.98
C ASN A 101 0.80 -8.17 13.02
N GLN A 102 1.37 -9.32 13.34
CA GLN A 102 0.64 -10.60 13.39
C GLN A 102 -0.53 -10.57 14.38
N GLU A 103 -0.36 -9.95 15.55
CA GLU A 103 -1.42 -9.83 16.57
C GLU A 103 -2.62 -9.02 16.04
N GLN A 104 -2.36 -7.87 15.41
CA GLN A 104 -3.40 -7.05 14.79
C GLN A 104 -4.11 -7.81 13.67
N ILE A 105 -3.37 -8.56 12.85
CA ILE A 105 -3.94 -9.40 11.79
C ILE A 105 -4.86 -10.47 12.37
N GLU A 106 -4.46 -11.13 13.46
CA GLU A 106 -5.28 -12.14 14.14
C GLU A 106 -6.59 -11.54 14.67
N VAL A 107 -6.52 -10.38 15.35
CA VAL A 107 -7.69 -9.65 15.82
C VAL A 107 -8.63 -9.27 14.67
N ILE A 108 -8.09 -8.77 13.55
CA ILE A 108 -8.89 -8.42 12.36
C ILE A 108 -9.57 -9.66 11.77
N LEU A 109 -8.84 -10.79 11.67
CA LEU A 109 -9.37 -12.02 11.10
C LEU A 109 -10.45 -12.65 11.98
N GLU A 110 -10.31 -12.58 13.30
CA GLU A 110 -11.34 -13.01 14.25
C GLU A 110 -12.63 -12.20 14.08
N GLU A 111 -12.51 -10.88 14.03
CA GLU A 111 -13.66 -9.98 13.86
C GLU A 111 -14.30 -10.12 12.47
N GLN A 112 -13.52 -10.31 11.41
CA GLN A 112 -14.07 -10.62 10.08
C GLN A 112 -14.88 -11.92 10.10
N ARG A 113 -14.41 -12.96 10.82
CA ARG A 113 -15.11 -14.25 10.90
C ARG A 113 -16.42 -14.14 11.67
N SER A 114 -16.45 -13.36 12.75
CA SER A 114 -17.64 -13.19 13.59
C SER A 114 -18.70 -12.30 12.95
N THR A 115 -18.28 -11.24 12.24
CA THR A 115 -19.19 -10.21 11.71
C THR A 115 -19.48 -10.33 10.23
N GLY A 116 -18.60 -10.98 9.46
CA GLY A 116 -18.64 -10.97 8.00
C GLY A 116 -18.25 -9.63 7.35
N VAL A 117 -17.69 -8.69 8.12
CA VAL A 117 -17.10 -7.44 7.61
C VAL A 117 -15.72 -7.73 7.01
N ARG A 118 -15.39 -7.13 5.87
CA ARG A 118 -14.12 -7.33 5.17
C ARG A 118 -12.93 -6.88 6.01
N PHE A 119 -11.82 -7.63 5.89
CA PHE A 119 -10.53 -7.38 6.55
C PHE A 119 -10.15 -5.89 6.60
N GLY A 120 -10.12 -5.23 5.45
CA GLY A 120 -9.70 -3.83 5.35
C GLY A 120 -10.61 -2.90 6.13
N THR A 121 -11.93 -3.10 6.03
CA THR A 121 -12.92 -2.32 6.77
C THR A 121 -12.78 -2.52 8.28
N VAL A 122 -12.59 -3.76 8.73
CA VAL A 122 -12.31 -4.05 10.14
C VAL A 122 -11.03 -3.36 10.61
N ALA A 123 -9.94 -3.42 9.82
CA ALA A 123 -8.67 -2.77 10.17
C ALA A 123 -8.80 -1.24 10.33
N VAL A 124 -9.65 -0.61 9.51
CA VAL A 124 -9.98 0.82 9.63
C VAL A 124 -10.83 1.09 10.86
N PHE A 125 -11.89 0.31 11.10
CA PHE A 125 -12.77 0.50 12.26
C PHE A 125 -12.05 0.30 13.60
N GLN A 126 -11.09 -0.62 13.67
CA GLN A 126 -10.24 -0.82 14.85
C GLN A 126 -9.16 0.27 15.00
N GLY A 127 -9.03 1.18 14.03
CA GLY A 127 -8.04 2.26 14.05
C GLY A 127 -6.60 1.80 13.80
N PHE A 128 -6.39 0.56 13.33
CA PHE A 128 -5.05 0.04 13.04
C PHE A 128 -4.45 0.66 11.77
N ILE A 129 -5.30 1.00 10.79
CA ILE A 129 -4.90 1.71 9.58
C ILE A 129 -5.91 2.82 9.28
N LYS A 130 -5.49 3.82 8.50
CA LYS A 130 -6.39 4.85 7.97
C LYS A 130 -7.16 4.30 6.76
N SER A 131 -8.35 4.84 6.50
CA SER A 131 -9.12 4.49 5.29
C SER A 131 -8.37 4.84 4.02
N THR A 132 -7.67 5.98 3.99
CA THR A 132 -6.79 6.42 2.91
C THR A 132 -5.68 5.41 2.59
N THR A 133 -5.06 4.83 3.62
CA THR A 133 -4.08 3.75 3.46
C THR A 133 -4.73 2.50 2.86
N LEU A 134 -5.92 2.12 3.32
CA LEU A 134 -6.67 1.00 2.72
C LEU A 134 -6.98 1.27 1.23
N ASP A 135 -7.51 2.45 0.92
CA ASP A 135 -7.90 2.87 -0.42
C ASP A 135 -6.70 2.84 -1.38
N PHE A 136 -5.54 3.32 -0.91
CA PHE A 136 -4.30 3.27 -1.67
C PHE A 136 -3.92 1.83 -2.03
N PHE A 137 -3.95 0.89 -1.08
CA PHE A 137 -3.60 -0.51 -1.36
C PHE A 137 -4.65 -1.17 -2.27
N LEU A 138 -5.95 -0.93 -2.07
CA LEU A 138 -7.01 -1.46 -2.94
C LEU A 138 -6.88 -0.92 -4.37
N ALA A 139 -6.72 0.38 -4.55
CA ALA A 139 -6.60 1.00 -5.87
C ALA A 139 -5.43 0.46 -6.70
N ASN A 140 -4.35 0.04 -6.02
CA ASN A 140 -3.13 -0.43 -6.66
C ASN A 140 -3.07 -1.95 -6.80
N LEU A 141 -3.62 -2.72 -5.86
CA LEU A 141 -3.50 -4.19 -5.83
C LEU A 141 -4.79 -4.93 -6.20
N PHE A 142 -5.95 -4.34 -5.87
CA PHE A 142 -7.26 -4.96 -6.03
C PHE A 142 -8.30 -3.96 -6.52
N PRO A 143 -8.10 -3.31 -7.68
CA PRO A 143 -8.99 -2.25 -8.15
C PRO A 143 -10.45 -2.70 -8.30
N GLN A 144 -10.68 -3.99 -8.52
CA GLN A 144 -12.01 -4.62 -8.58
C GLN A 144 -12.74 -4.68 -7.22
N GLU A 145 -12.05 -4.45 -6.10
CA GLU A 145 -12.62 -4.53 -4.75
C GLU A 145 -13.04 -3.15 -4.19
N ILE A 146 -12.69 -2.04 -4.83
CA ILE A 146 -12.93 -0.67 -4.32
C ILE A 146 -14.42 -0.39 -4.09
N ASP A 147 -15.27 -0.74 -5.07
CA ASP A 147 -16.70 -0.44 -5.02
C ASP A 147 -17.52 -1.56 -4.35
N LYS A 148 -16.87 -2.58 -3.78
CA LYS A 148 -17.58 -3.68 -3.15
C LYS A 148 -18.07 -3.30 -1.76
N SER A 149 -19.23 -3.84 -1.40
CA SER A 149 -19.80 -3.68 -0.07
C SER A 149 -18.79 -4.08 1.01
N PRO A 150 -18.69 -3.32 2.12
CA PRO A 150 -17.90 -3.69 3.30
C PRO A 150 -18.27 -5.05 3.91
N PHE A 151 -19.45 -5.57 3.59
CA PHE A 151 -19.96 -6.85 4.08
C PHE A 151 -19.80 -7.95 3.02
N ILE A 152 -19.29 -9.11 3.42
CA ILE A 152 -18.96 -10.23 2.50
C ILE A 152 -20.22 -10.90 1.94
N ASN A 153 -21.37 -10.84 2.64
CA ASN A 153 -22.54 -11.68 2.35
C ASN A 153 -23.87 -10.92 2.08
N MET A 154 -23.85 -9.62 1.76
CA MET A 154 -25.11 -8.85 1.62
C MET A 154 -25.92 -9.11 0.33
N TYR A 155 -25.43 -9.93 -0.61
CA TYR A 155 -26.08 -10.19 -1.90
C TYR A 155 -26.09 -11.67 -2.33
N ARG A 156 -26.15 -12.61 -1.38
CA ARG A 156 -26.48 -14.01 -1.70
C ARG A 156 -27.98 -14.25 -1.58
#